data_AF-A0A6G3PWH1-F1
#
_entry.id   AF-A0A6G3PWH1-F1
#
_cell.length_a   1.000
_cell.length_b   1.000
_cell.length_c   1.000
_cell.angle_alpha   90.00
_cell.angle_beta   90.00
_cell.angle_gamma   90.00
#
_symmetry.space_group_name_H-M   'P 1'
#
loop_
_entity.id
_entity.type
_entity.pdbx_description
1 polymer ?
#
loop_
_entity_poly.entity_id
_entity_poly.type
_entity_poly.pdbx_seq_one_letter_code
_entity_poly.pdbx_strand_id
1 'polypeptide(L)'
;PDHRVLGRDPYPAVRQRRLLRPARQAGTVAEIGAWELADPRLAALLDGYALAHGLDPRTAPASAALLPYMEQTFGSWYVEGGMRELARAVYERCVARRVTFVFGAEVVRVVEKDGRAAGVELADGEVAEADRVVLGVRPRPGLVPGQVWGADDVAVRAGAAGRFTVLLSLRG
;
A
#
# COMPACT_ATOMS: atom_id res chain seq x y z
N PRO A 1 -13.96 -4.40 12.19
CA PRO A 1 -13.64 -3.30 11.24
C PRO A 1 -14.05 -3.73 9.83
N ASP A 2 -14.80 -2.91 9.09
CA ASP A 2 -15.18 -3.23 7.70
C ASP A 2 -14.03 -2.88 6.76
N HIS A 3 -13.20 -3.87 6.42
CA HIS A 3 -12.05 -3.69 5.53
C HIS A 3 -12.46 -3.48 4.07
N ARG A 4 -13.72 -3.72 3.70
CA ARG A 4 -14.23 -3.49 2.34
C ARG A 4 -14.19 -2.01 1.94
N VAL A 5 -14.20 -1.11 2.92
CA VAL A 5 -14.03 0.34 2.70
C VAL A 5 -12.69 0.65 2.05
N LEU A 6 -11.64 -0.12 2.34
CA LEU A 6 -10.30 0.04 1.73
C LEU A 6 -10.28 -0.31 0.23
N GLY A 7 -11.27 -1.05 -0.25
CA GLY A 7 -11.41 -1.41 -1.67
C GLY A 7 -12.07 -0.32 -2.52
N ARG A 8 -12.56 0.76 -1.89
CA ARG A 8 -13.16 1.90 -2.58
C ARG A 8 -12.23 3.10 -2.48
N ASP A 9 -12.25 3.95 -3.50
CA ASP A 9 -11.56 5.23 -3.44
C ASP A 9 -12.19 6.09 -2.32
N PRO A 10 -11.44 6.42 -1.24
CA PRO A 10 -11.97 7.21 -0.14
C PRO A 10 -12.26 8.66 -0.56
N TYR A 11 -11.69 9.11 -1.67
CA TYR A 11 -11.84 10.46 -2.21
C TYR A 11 -12.28 10.39 -3.68
N PRO A 12 -13.52 9.94 -3.96
CA PRO A 12 -13.99 9.76 -5.32
C PRO A 12 -13.97 11.09 -6.07
N ALA A 13 -13.58 11.05 -7.35
CA ALA A 13 -13.55 12.24 -8.19
C ALA A 13 -14.93 12.93 -8.23
N VAL A 14 -14.92 14.26 -8.28
CA VAL A 14 -16.17 15.03 -8.33
C VAL A 14 -16.88 14.79 -9.66
N ARG A 15 -18.17 14.45 -9.59
CA ARG A 15 -19.01 14.27 -10.77
C ARG A 15 -19.36 15.63 -11.38
N GLN A 16 -18.74 15.97 -12.50
CA GLN A 16 -19.03 17.23 -13.19
C GLN A 16 -20.27 17.10 -14.08
N ARG A 17 -21.23 18.03 -13.91
CA ARG A 17 -22.39 18.19 -14.79
C ARG A 17 -22.22 19.46 -15.61
N ARG A 18 -22.33 19.35 -16.94
CA ARG A 18 -22.38 20.51 -17.84
C ARG A 18 -23.73 20.51 -18.55
N LEU A 19 -24.29 21.70 -18.78
CA LEU A 19 -25.52 21.85 -19.57
C LEU A 19 -25.36 21.13 -20.92
N LEU A 20 -26.32 20.26 -21.25
CA LEU A 20 -26.36 19.47 -22.50
C LEU A 20 -25.28 18.39 -22.66
N ARG A 21 -24.48 18.08 -21.63
CA ARG A 21 -23.51 16.96 -21.67
C ARG A 21 -23.78 15.95 -20.56
N PRO A 22 -23.58 14.64 -20.82
CA PRO A 22 -23.65 13.63 -19.78
C PRO A 22 -22.61 13.91 -18.71
N ALA A 23 -23.00 13.68 -17.46
CA ALA A 23 -22.11 13.86 -16.33
C ALA A 23 -20.89 12.94 -16.47
N ARG A 24 -19.69 13.50 -16.32
CA ARG A 24 -18.43 12.74 -16.38
C ARG A 24 -17.77 12.74 -15.01
N GLN A 25 -17.07 11.65 -14.72
CA GLN A 25 -16.30 11.46 -13.50
C GLN A 25 -15.00 10.77 -13.93
N ALA A 26 -13.85 11.39 -13.65
CA ALA A 26 -12.57 10.79 -13.97
C ALA A 26 -12.38 9.57 -13.06
N GLY A 27 -12.06 8.43 -13.65
CA GLY A 27 -11.66 7.23 -12.93
C GLY A 27 -10.15 7.17 -12.70
N THR A 28 -9.37 7.89 -13.52
CA THR A 28 -7.90 7.81 -13.52
C THR A 28 -7.20 9.17 -13.50
N VAL A 29 -5.92 9.18 -13.13
CA VAL A 29 -5.06 10.37 -13.17
C VAL A 29 -4.96 10.93 -14.60
N ALA A 30 -4.76 10.05 -15.58
CA ALA A 30 -4.67 10.44 -16.99
C ALA A 30 -5.96 11.13 -17.50
N GLU A 31 -7.14 10.67 -17.06
CA GLU A 31 -8.41 11.31 -17.39
C GLU A 31 -8.53 12.70 -16.76
N ILE A 32 -8.05 12.91 -15.52
CA ILE A 32 -8.00 14.25 -14.92
C ILE A 32 -7.12 15.17 -15.77
N GLY A 33 -5.92 14.71 -16.12
CA GLY A 33 -4.99 15.48 -16.94
C GLY A 33 -5.62 15.87 -18.28
N ALA A 34 -6.25 14.92 -18.97
CA ALA A 34 -6.87 15.16 -20.27
C ALA A 34 -8.13 16.04 -20.23
N TRP A 35 -8.89 16.03 -19.13
CA TRP A 35 -10.19 16.73 -19.06
C TRP A 35 -10.10 18.12 -18.42
N GLU A 36 -9.20 18.31 -17.46
CA GLU A 36 -9.11 19.52 -16.65
C GLU A 36 -7.91 20.41 -17.02
N LEU A 37 -6.86 19.86 -17.65
CA LEU A 37 -5.66 20.62 -18.02
C LEU A 37 -5.63 20.90 -19.53
N ALA A 38 -5.70 22.18 -19.89
CA ALA A 38 -5.75 22.59 -21.30
C ALA A 38 -4.42 22.38 -22.04
N ASP A 39 -3.28 22.47 -21.34
CA ASP A 39 -1.95 22.27 -21.93
C ASP A 39 -1.50 20.80 -21.76
N PRO A 40 -1.15 20.09 -22.86
CA PRO A 40 -0.70 18.70 -22.78
C PRO A 40 0.56 18.50 -21.92
N ARG A 41 1.39 19.53 -21.75
CA ARG A 41 2.58 19.47 -20.89
C ARG A 41 2.21 19.45 -19.41
N LEU A 42 1.12 20.10 -19.02
CA LEU A 42 0.61 20.06 -17.64
C LEU A 42 -0.03 18.70 -17.34
N ALA A 43 -0.72 18.10 -18.32
CA ALA A 43 -1.19 16.72 -18.23
C ALA A 43 -0.02 15.74 -18.06
N ALA A 44 1.04 15.89 -18.87
CA ALA A 44 2.25 15.09 -18.75
C ALA A 44 2.97 15.29 -17.40
N LEU A 45 2.98 16.51 -16.87
CA LEU A 45 3.52 16.80 -15.53
C LEU A 45 2.73 16.05 -14.44
N LEU A 46 1.38 16.08 -14.51
CA LEU A 46 0.51 15.35 -13.59
C LEU A 46 0.76 13.83 -13.65
N ASP A 47 0.88 13.28 -14.85
CA ASP A 47 1.25 11.87 -15.07
C ASP A 47 2.63 11.56 -14.44
N GLY A 48 3.58 12.49 -14.55
CA GLY A 48 4.91 12.40 -13.95
C GLY A 48 4.89 12.19 -12.43
N TYR A 49 3.96 12.83 -11.70
CA TYR A 49 3.80 12.60 -10.26
C TYR A 49 3.35 11.17 -9.96
N ALA A 50 2.36 10.65 -10.69
CA ALA A 50 1.94 9.26 -10.50
C ALA A 50 3.09 8.28 -10.79
N LEU A 51 3.83 8.50 -11.87
CA LEU A 51 4.99 7.68 -12.24
C LEU A 51 6.10 7.72 -11.18
N ALA A 52 6.38 8.87 -10.57
CA ALA A 52 7.37 9.02 -9.49
C ALA A 52 7.03 8.16 -8.25
N HIS A 53 5.74 7.85 -8.05
CA HIS A 53 5.26 6.93 -7.01
C HIS A 53 5.13 5.48 -7.48
N GLY A 54 5.53 5.16 -8.71
CA GLY A 54 5.43 3.82 -9.30
C GLY A 54 4.02 3.45 -9.76
N LEU A 55 3.14 4.44 -9.93
CA LEU A 55 1.77 4.25 -10.37
C LEU A 55 1.67 4.49 -11.90
N ASP A 56 0.94 3.62 -12.61
CA ASP A 56 0.59 3.88 -14.01
C ASP A 56 -0.59 4.87 -14.07
N PRO A 57 -0.42 6.10 -14.62
CA PRO A 57 -1.47 7.13 -14.63
C PRO A 57 -2.78 6.69 -15.31
N ARG A 58 -2.72 5.69 -16.20
CA ARG A 58 -3.87 5.16 -16.95
C ARG A 58 -4.71 4.17 -16.14
N THR A 59 -4.22 3.73 -14.99
CA THR A 59 -4.90 2.76 -14.12
C THR A 59 -4.94 3.19 -12.66
N ALA A 60 -4.06 4.13 -12.27
CA ALA A 60 -4.07 4.76 -10.96
C ALA A 60 -5.40 5.49 -10.75
N PRO A 61 -6.02 5.36 -9.57
CA PRO A 61 -7.29 6.03 -9.28
C PRO A 61 -7.12 7.54 -9.40
N ALA A 62 -8.18 8.21 -9.84
CA ALA A 62 -8.24 9.67 -9.96
C ALA A 62 -7.79 10.40 -8.67
N SER A 63 -8.06 9.85 -7.49
CA SER A 63 -7.59 10.43 -6.22
C SER A 63 -6.06 10.51 -6.06
N ALA A 64 -5.28 9.75 -6.84
CA ALA A 64 -3.82 9.89 -6.87
C ALA A 64 -3.36 11.25 -7.43
N ALA A 65 -4.23 12.03 -8.09
CA ALA A 65 -3.97 13.42 -8.42
C ALA A 65 -3.81 14.33 -7.18
N LEU A 66 -4.09 13.83 -5.97
CA LEU A 66 -3.78 14.50 -4.71
C LEU A 66 -2.27 14.50 -4.39
N LEU A 67 -1.50 13.57 -4.94
CA LEU A 67 -0.04 13.47 -4.73
C LEU A 67 0.71 14.78 -5.02
N PRO A 68 0.56 15.44 -6.19
CA PRO A 68 1.20 16.72 -6.44
C PRO A 68 0.77 17.82 -5.46
N TYR A 69 -0.49 17.83 -5.03
CA TYR A 69 -0.96 18.78 -4.02
C TYR A 69 -0.24 18.54 -2.69
N MET A 70 -0.11 17.28 -2.26
CA MET A 70 0.59 16.94 -1.03
C MET A 70 2.05 17.39 -1.07
N GLU A 71 2.74 17.09 -2.16
CA GLU A 71 4.16 17.45 -2.32
C GLU A 71 4.39 18.96 -2.42
N GLN A 72 3.55 19.69 -3.16
CA GLN A 72 3.72 21.14 -3.34
C GLN A 72 3.28 21.94 -2.11
N THR A 73 2.27 21.47 -1.38
CA THR A 73 1.71 22.19 -0.23
C THR A 73 2.48 21.91 1.04
N PHE A 74 2.84 20.66 1.27
CA PHE A 74 3.50 20.26 2.53
C PHE A 74 5.01 20.04 2.36
N GLY A 75 5.50 19.97 1.12
CA GLY A 75 6.89 19.71 0.80
C GLY A 75 7.19 18.21 0.72
N SER A 76 8.45 17.92 0.41
CA SER A 76 9.02 16.58 0.43
C SER A 76 10.17 16.54 1.43
N TRP A 77 10.22 15.47 2.23
CA TRP A 77 11.25 15.29 3.25
C TRP A 77 12.19 14.18 2.88
N TYR A 78 13.46 14.38 3.23
CA TYR A 78 14.49 13.37 3.15
C TYR A 78 15.03 13.11 4.55
N VAL A 79 15.20 11.84 4.89
CA VAL A 79 15.79 11.44 6.17
C VAL A 79 17.29 11.66 6.08
N GLU A 80 17.87 12.39 7.02
CA GLU A 80 19.33 12.55 7.09
C GLU A 80 20.01 11.17 7.18
N GLY A 81 20.99 10.92 6.31
CA GLY A 81 21.62 9.59 6.12
C GLY A 81 20.78 8.57 5.33
N GLY A 82 19.59 8.96 4.87
CA GLY A 82 18.75 8.20 3.94
C GLY A 82 17.82 7.18 4.59
N MET A 83 17.15 6.37 3.77
CA MET A 83 16.12 5.41 4.21
C MET A 83 16.64 4.34 5.19
N ARG A 84 17.94 4.05 5.15
CA ARG A 84 18.58 3.12 6.11
C ARG A 84 18.50 3.65 7.54
N GLU A 85 18.66 4.96 7.72
CA GLU A 85 18.59 5.59 9.04
C GLU A 85 17.17 5.55 9.60
N LEU A 86 16.16 5.70 8.75
CA LEU A 86 14.78 5.49 9.16
C LEU A 86 14.55 4.05 9.63
N ALA A 87 15.03 3.06 8.86
CA ALA A 87 14.91 1.66 9.25
C ALA A 87 15.63 1.36 10.57
N ARG A 88 16.81 1.94 10.79
CA ARG A 88 17.57 1.85 12.03
C ARG A 88 16.81 2.45 13.22
N ALA A 89 16.29 3.67 13.08
CA ALA A 89 15.52 4.33 14.14
C ALA A 89 14.26 3.54 14.54
N VAL A 90 13.57 2.95 13.57
CA VAL A 90 12.41 2.07 13.82
C VAL A 90 12.84 0.79 14.54
N TYR A 91 13.91 0.16 14.09
CA TYR A 91 14.47 -1.03 14.73
C TYR A 91 14.83 -0.76 16.20
N GLU A 92 15.59 0.30 16.47
CA GLU A 92 16.00 0.70 17.82
C GLU A 92 14.78 0.97 18.72
N ARG A 93 13.75 1.65 18.19
CA ARG A 93 12.50 1.91 18.93
C ARG A 93 11.73 0.63 19.24
N CYS A 94 11.67 -0.31 18.32
CA CYS A 94 11.05 -1.61 18.51
C CYS A 94 11.79 -2.43 19.59
N VAL A 95 13.12 -2.48 19.55
CA VAL A 95 13.93 -3.14 20.58
C VAL A 95 13.71 -2.51 21.96
N ALA A 96 13.66 -1.17 22.05
CA ALA A 96 13.33 -0.46 23.29
C ALA A 96 11.92 -0.78 23.82
N ARG A 97 11.01 -1.22 22.94
CA ARG A 97 9.67 -1.72 23.26
C ARG A 97 9.62 -3.24 23.44
N ARG A 98 10.77 -3.91 23.56
CA ARG A 98 10.94 -5.37 23.77
C ARG A 98 10.47 -6.23 22.59
N VAL A 99 10.51 -5.69 21.37
CA VAL A 99 10.31 -6.48 20.15
C VAL A 99 11.60 -7.24 19.83
N THR A 100 11.47 -8.54 19.59
CA THR A 100 12.57 -9.40 19.14
C THR A 100 12.58 -9.46 17.61
N PHE A 101 13.75 -9.28 17.01
CA PHE A 101 13.97 -9.49 15.58
C PHE A 101 14.81 -10.74 15.38
N VAL A 102 14.30 -11.67 14.56
CA VAL A 102 15.02 -12.88 14.15
C VAL A 102 15.30 -12.75 12.66
N PHE A 103 16.57 -12.56 12.30
CA PHE A 103 17.02 -12.45 10.92
C PHE A 103 17.51 -13.79 10.39
N GLY A 104 17.49 -13.97 9.07
CA GLY A 104 17.86 -15.25 8.45
C GLY A 104 16.86 -16.39 8.71
N ALA A 105 15.73 -16.10 9.33
CA ALA A 105 14.64 -17.04 9.60
C ALA A 105 13.59 -16.96 8.49
N GLU A 106 13.79 -17.69 7.38
CA GLU A 106 12.78 -17.78 6.33
C GLU A 106 11.55 -18.53 6.85
N VAL A 107 10.41 -17.85 6.88
CA VAL A 107 9.12 -18.48 7.17
C VAL A 107 8.62 -19.23 5.93
N VAL A 108 8.41 -20.53 6.08
CA VAL A 108 7.91 -21.40 5.00
C VAL A 108 6.41 -21.64 5.10
N ARG A 109 5.84 -21.61 6.31
CA ARG A 109 4.41 -21.88 6.53
C ARG A 109 3.87 -21.22 7.79
N VAL A 110 2.62 -20.80 7.77
CA VAL A 110 1.83 -20.45 8.96
C VAL A 110 1.23 -21.73 9.52
N VAL A 111 1.46 -22.00 10.79
CA VAL A 111 0.92 -23.17 11.47
C VAL A 111 -0.46 -22.82 12.01
N GLU A 112 -1.42 -23.73 11.85
CA GLU A 112 -2.77 -23.60 12.39
C GLU A 112 -3.11 -24.68 13.40
N LYS A 113 -3.91 -24.30 14.39
CA LYS A 113 -4.53 -25.19 15.38
C LYS A 113 -5.99 -24.77 15.56
N ASP A 114 -6.90 -25.73 15.43
CA ASP A 114 -8.36 -25.51 15.58
C ASP A 114 -8.90 -24.35 14.70
N GLY A 115 -8.38 -24.24 13.47
CA GLY A 115 -8.77 -23.20 12.50
C GLY A 115 -8.26 -21.79 12.84
N ARG A 116 -7.21 -21.67 13.67
CA ARG A 116 -6.57 -20.41 14.03
C ARG A 116 -5.06 -20.51 13.87
N ALA A 117 -4.42 -19.41 13.47
CA ALA A 117 -2.96 -19.32 13.46
C ALA A 117 -2.40 -19.60 14.87
N ALA A 118 -1.36 -20.42 14.94
CA ALA A 118 -0.68 -20.84 16.16
C ALA A 118 0.84 -20.55 16.13
N GLY A 119 1.35 -20.03 15.01
CA GLY A 119 2.76 -19.72 14.83
C GLY A 119 3.21 -19.77 13.38
N VAL A 120 4.52 -19.82 13.19
CA VAL A 120 5.16 -19.96 11.88
C VAL A 120 6.21 -21.07 11.93
N GLU A 121 6.26 -21.86 10.86
CA GLU A 121 7.32 -22.82 10.60
C GLU A 121 8.42 -22.15 9.78
N LEU A 122 9.66 -22.33 10.22
CA LEU A 122 10.87 -21.83 9.59
C LEU A 122 11.45 -22.89 8.63
N ALA A 123 12.31 -22.45 7.71
CA ALA A 123 12.91 -23.31 6.70
C ALA A 123 13.80 -24.44 7.27
N ASP A 124 14.28 -24.30 8.50
CA ASP A 124 15.03 -25.32 9.25
C ASP A 124 14.13 -26.31 9.99
N GLY A 125 12.81 -26.14 9.94
CA GLY A 125 11.81 -26.96 10.60
C GLY A 125 11.45 -26.51 12.02
N GLU A 126 12.08 -25.46 12.55
CA GLU A 126 11.68 -24.87 13.84
C GLU A 126 10.28 -24.23 13.72
N VAL A 127 9.49 -24.34 14.79
CA VAL A 127 8.20 -23.66 14.90
C VAL A 127 8.29 -22.56 15.94
N ALA A 128 8.16 -21.32 15.48
CA ALA A 128 8.00 -20.17 16.36
C ALA A 128 6.51 -19.97 16.67
N GLU A 129 6.11 -20.31 17.90
CA GLU A 129 4.72 -20.18 18.37
C GLU A 129 4.29 -18.71 18.48
N ALA A 130 3.05 -18.41 18.07
CA ALA A 130 2.46 -17.10 18.21
C ALA A 130 0.92 -17.16 18.20
N ASP A 131 0.29 -16.39 19.09
CA ASP A 131 -1.18 -16.27 19.12
C ASP A 131 -1.75 -15.58 17.87
N ARG A 132 -0.94 -14.73 17.22
CA ARG A 132 -1.31 -13.91 16.08
C ARG A 132 -0.15 -13.82 15.11
N VAL A 133 -0.43 -13.99 13.82
CA VAL A 133 0.53 -13.86 12.74
C VAL A 133 0.07 -12.75 11.80
N VAL A 134 0.95 -11.79 11.54
CA VAL A 134 0.73 -10.71 10.58
C VAL A 134 1.71 -10.89 9.42
N LEU A 135 1.18 -11.08 8.21
CA LEU A 135 2.00 -11.20 7.02
C LEU A 135 2.21 -9.80 6.40
N GLY A 136 3.45 -9.34 6.41
CA GLY A 136 3.86 -8.10 5.71
C GLY A 136 4.16 -8.30 4.22
N VAL A 137 3.87 -9.49 3.68
CA VAL A 137 4.17 -9.89 2.30
C VAL A 137 2.95 -10.53 1.66
N ARG A 138 2.90 -10.56 0.34
CA ARG A 138 1.89 -11.35 -0.39
C ARG A 138 2.14 -12.83 -0.11
N PRO A 139 1.17 -13.58 0.46
CA PRO A 139 1.37 -14.99 0.68
C PRO A 139 1.53 -15.76 -0.63
N ARG A 140 2.62 -16.54 -0.71
CA ARG A 140 2.85 -17.52 -1.77
C ARG A 140 1.98 -18.77 -1.54
N PRO A 141 1.64 -19.54 -2.58
CA PRO A 141 0.97 -20.82 -2.40
C PRO A 141 1.70 -21.70 -1.37
N GLY A 142 0.96 -22.27 -0.42
CA GLY A 142 1.50 -23.09 0.66
C GLY A 142 1.99 -22.32 1.90
N LEU A 143 2.16 -20.98 1.83
CA LEU A 143 2.57 -20.21 3.01
C LEU A 143 1.49 -20.18 4.08
N VAL A 144 0.22 -20.11 3.68
CA VAL A 144 -0.92 -20.05 4.60
C VAL A 144 -1.83 -21.21 4.24
N PRO A 145 -2.29 -22.00 5.23
CA PRO A 145 -3.24 -23.06 4.97
C PRO A 145 -4.58 -22.49 4.47
N GLY A 146 -5.14 -23.14 3.45
CA GLY A 146 -6.42 -22.76 2.86
C GLY A 146 -6.39 -21.47 2.03
N GLN A 147 -7.57 -20.90 1.82
CA GLN A 147 -7.78 -19.69 1.02
C GLN A 147 -7.84 -18.47 1.95
N VAL A 148 -6.86 -17.57 1.82
CA VAL A 148 -6.72 -16.37 2.67
C VAL A 148 -7.68 -15.24 2.27
N TRP A 149 -8.06 -15.19 0.99
CA TRP A 149 -8.92 -14.14 0.43
C TRP A 149 -10.23 -14.74 -0.10
N GLY A 150 -11.36 -14.24 0.37
CA GLY A 150 -12.68 -14.52 -0.20
C GLY A 150 -12.87 -13.84 -1.55
N ALA A 151 -13.98 -14.16 -2.23
CA ALA A 151 -14.33 -13.59 -3.53
C ALA A 151 -14.49 -12.06 -3.50
N ASP A 152 -14.87 -11.50 -2.34
CA ASP A 152 -15.11 -10.07 -2.15
C ASP A 152 -13.90 -9.31 -1.56
N ASP A 153 -12.79 -9.99 -1.27
CA ASP A 153 -11.63 -9.36 -0.65
C ASP A 153 -10.77 -8.59 -1.66
N VAL A 154 -10.13 -7.53 -1.17
CA VAL A 154 -9.20 -6.72 -1.96
C VAL A 154 -7.89 -7.50 -2.16
N ALA A 155 -7.77 -8.19 -3.28
CA ALA A 155 -6.57 -8.94 -3.64
C ALA A 155 -5.53 -8.06 -4.36
N VAL A 156 -4.25 -8.37 -4.14
CA VAL A 156 -3.14 -7.74 -4.88
C VAL A 156 -3.24 -8.13 -6.36
N ARG A 157 -3.52 -7.15 -7.23
CA ARG A 157 -3.52 -7.35 -8.69
C ARG A 157 -2.10 -7.68 -9.17
N ALA A 158 -1.95 -8.76 -9.94
CA ALA A 158 -0.66 -9.13 -10.52
C ALA A 158 -0.21 -8.04 -11.52
N GLY A 159 1.08 -7.70 -11.51
CA GLY A 159 1.70 -6.76 -12.47
C GLY A 159 1.77 -5.29 -12.03
N ALA A 160 1.25 -4.91 -10.87
CA ALA A 160 1.48 -3.58 -10.31
C ALA A 160 2.81 -3.55 -9.54
N ALA A 161 3.69 -2.58 -9.82
CA ALA A 161 4.87 -2.33 -9.01
C ALA A 161 4.40 -1.92 -7.60
N GLY A 162 4.62 -2.79 -6.61
CA GLY A 162 4.23 -2.51 -5.23
C GLY A 162 5.25 -1.59 -4.58
N ARG A 163 4.82 -0.39 -4.18
CA ARG A 163 5.51 0.42 -3.17
C ARG A 163 4.74 0.28 -1.86
N PHE A 164 5.44 -0.09 -0.79
CA PHE A 164 4.85 -0.07 0.56
C PHE A 164 5.17 1.26 1.23
N THR A 165 4.15 1.89 1.81
CA THR A 165 4.30 3.10 2.62
C THR A 165 4.07 2.72 4.08
N VAL A 166 5.10 2.84 4.90
CA VAL A 166 4.99 2.61 6.34
C VAL A 166 4.51 3.91 6.99
N LEU A 167 3.25 3.94 7.42
CA LEU A 167 2.70 5.05 8.21
C LEU A 167 2.89 4.73 9.69
N LEU A 168 3.87 5.38 10.31
CA LEU A 168 4.15 5.23 11.74
C LEU A 168 3.51 6.39 12.50
N SER A 169 2.47 6.11 13.30
CA SER A 169 2.06 7.03 14.36
C SER A 169 2.85 6.69 15.62
N LEU A 170 3.87 7.48 15.93
CA LEU A 170 4.53 7.41 17.23
C LEU A 170 3.77 8.32 18.20
N ARG A 171 3.03 7.72 19.15
CA ARG A 171 2.70 8.43 20.40
C ARG A 171 3.88 8.26 21.35
N GLY A 172 4.51 9.39 21.67
CA GLY A 172 5.47 9.53 22.76
C GLY A 172 4.75 9.56 24.08
#